data_AF-A0A2V6PDK9-F1
#
_entry.id   AF-A0A2V6PDK9-F1
#
_cell.length_a   1.000
_cell.length_b   1.000
_cell.length_c   1.000
_cell.angle_alpha   90.00
_cell.angle_beta   90.00
_cell.angle_gamma   90.00
#
_symmetry.space_group_name_H-M   'P 1'
#
loop_
_entity.id
_entity.type
_entity.pdbx_description
1 polymer ?
#
loop_
_entity_poly.entity_id
_entity_poly.type
_entity_poly.pdbx_seq_one_letter_code
_entity_poly.pdbx_strand_id
1 'polypeptide(L)'
;ETTFREETETDLFGEQTVLCGGASALILAGYETLVEAGYQPEMAYFECLHELKLIVDLMNEAGISGMRFSVSETAKWGDVTVGPQIIDTSVKKRMKAALKDIQSGKFARGWVKEYQTGYQRYNALLNKAEKHSIEKVGARLRSLMPWMKKHSVKGVRGMRWRLPILQNSISPPLPVACPPSQRKLGVGVWSNHEIRWMHESG
;
A
#
# COMPACT_ATOMS: atom_id res chain seq x y z
N GLU A 1 22.92 -6.97 -2.86
CA GLU A 1 22.90 -7.79 -1.63
C GLU A 1 22.38 -6.91 -0.50
N THR A 2 21.52 -7.41 0.38
CA THR A 2 20.88 -6.64 1.47
C THR A 2 20.91 -7.46 2.76
N THR A 3 20.78 -6.80 3.92
CA THR A 3 20.66 -7.49 5.21
C THR A 3 19.19 -7.73 5.56
N PHE A 4 18.92 -8.73 6.40
CA PHE A 4 17.58 -8.99 6.92
C PHE A 4 16.96 -7.76 7.59
N ARG A 5 17.76 -7.04 8.39
CA ARG A 5 17.34 -5.82 9.05
C ARG A 5 16.93 -4.74 8.05
N GLU A 6 17.76 -4.52 7.03
CA GLU A 6 17.51 -3.51 6.01
C GLU A 6 16.24 -3.85 5.20
N GLU A 7 16.08 -5.09 4.78
CA GLU A 7 14.88 -5.54 4.06
C GLU A 7 13.62 -5.31 4.90
N THR A 8 13.59 -5.80 6.13
CA THR A 8 12.38 -5.72 6.97
C THR A 8 12.06 -4.28 7.37
N GLU A 9 13.06 -3.45 7.71
CA GLU A 9 12.81 -2.05 8.05
C GLU A 9 12.32 -1.23 6.84
N THR A 10 12.88 -1.47 5.65
CA THR A 10 12.54 -0.72 4.44
C THR A 10 11.21 -1.15 3.84
N ASP A 11 10.89 -2.43 3.86
CA ASP A 11 9.62 -2.98 3.37
C ASP A 11 8.44 -2.44 4.20
N LEU A 12 8.51 -2.61 5.53
CA LEU A 12 7.50 -2.09 6.45
C LEU A 12 7.34 -0.56 6.32
N PHE A 13 8.43 0.17 6.11
CA PHE A 13 8.38 1.62 5.91
C PHE A 13 7.70 1.99 4.59
N GLY A 14 8.08 1.31 3.50
CA GLY A 14 7.55 1.54 2.16
C GLY A 14 6.05 1.31 2.11
N GLU A 15 5.57 0.18 2.63
CA GLU A 15 4.14 -0.15 2.67
C GLU A 15 3.34 0.83 3.52
N GLN A 16 3.83 1.17 4.72
CA GLN A 16 3.10 2.07 5.63
C GLN A 16 3.01 3.50 5.10
N THR A 17 4.07 4.02 4.48
CA THR A 17 4.20 5.46 4.24
C THR A 17 4.01 5.87 2.78
N VAL A 18 4.17 4.95 1.82
CA VAL A 18 4.10 5.26 0.39
C VAL A 18 3.17 4.30 -0.34
N LEU A 19 3.50 3.00 -0.40
CA LEU A 19 2.90 2.06 -1.35
C LEU A 19 1.45 1.72 -1.02
N CYS A 20 1.14 1.53 0.27
CA CYS A 20 -0.21 1.18 0.71
C CYS A 20 -0.83 2.36 1.47
N GLY A 21 -0.32 2.68 2.66
CA GLY A 21 -0.92 3.69 3.54
C GLY A 21 -0.91 5.10 2.93
N GLY A 22 0.24 5.52 2.39
CA GLY A 22 0.39 6.85 1.78
C GLY A 22 -0.46 7.04 0.53
N ALA A 23 -0.32 6.15 -0.46
CA ALA A 23 -1.04 6.23 -1.72
C ALA A 23 -2.56 6.16 -1.51
N SER A 24 -3.06 5.17 -0.77
CA SER A 24 -4.51 5.05 -0.55
C SER A 24 -5.09 6.25 0.19
N ALA A 25 -4.40 6.78 1.22
CA ALA A 25 -4.87 7.95 1.95
C ALA A 25 -4.88 9.22 1.08
N LEU A 26 -3.87 9.41 0.22
CA LEU A 26 -3.82 10.56 -0.69
C LEU A 26 -4.94 10.50 -1.74
N ILE A 27 -5.21 9.32 -2.30
CA ILE A 27 -6.30 9.09 -3.25
C ILE A 27 -7.65 9.38 -2.60
N LEU A 28 -7.88 8.87 -1.39
CA LEU A 28 -9.13 9.08 -0.66
C LEU A 28 -9.35 10.57 -0.36
N ALA A 29 -8.32 11.27 0.15
CA ALA A 29 -8.43 12.69 0.44
C ALA A 29 -8.73 13.53 -0.81
N GLY A 30 -8.08 13.22 -1.94
CA GLY A 30 -8.36 13.90 -3.22
C GLY A 30 -9.78 13.62 -3.72
N TYR A 31 -10.21 12.36 -3.68
CA TYR A 31 -11.55 11.95 -4.06
C TYR A 31 -12.63 12.62 -3.19
N GLU A 32 -12.47 12.58 -1.86
CA GLU A 32 -13.38 13.20 -0.89
C GLU A 32 -13.49 14.71 -1.15
N THR A 33 -12.35 15.40 -1.34
CA THR A 33 -12.31 16.83 -1.64
C THR A 33 -13.14 17.19 -2.88
N LEU A 34 -13.03 16.42 -3.96
CA LEU A 34 -13.80 16.68 -5.17
C LEU A 34 -15.30 16.38 -4.98
N VAL A 35 -15.64 15.27 -4.32
CA VAL A 35 -17.05 14.91 -4.08
C VAL A 35 -17.73 15.91 -3.15
N GLU A 36 -17.04 16.34 -2.08
CA GLU A 36 -17.53 17.35 -1.13
C GLU A 36 -17.73 18.72 -1.79
N ALA A 37 -16.91 19.06 -2.79
CA ALA A 37 -17.07 20.24 -3.62
C ALA A 37 -18.22 20.13 -4.66
N GLY A 38 -18.91 18.99 -4.72
CA GLY A 38 -20.06 18.77 -5.61
C GLY A 38 -19.73 18.23 -7.00
N TYR A 39 -18.48 17.81 -7.24
CA TYR A 39 -18.13 17.14 -8.49
C TYR A 39 -18.69 15.71 -8.53
N GLN A 40 -18.89 15.20 -9.75
CA GLN A 40 -19.41 13.84 -9.95
C GLN A 40 -18.43 12.80 -9.37
N PRO A 41 -18.90 11.85 -8.54
CA PRO A 41 -18.05 10.80 -7.97
C PRO A 41 -17.27 9.99 -9.01
N GLU A 42 -17.81 9.83 -10.20
CA GLU A 42 -17.17 9.14 -11.32
C GLU A 42 -15.95 9.92 -11.83
N MET A 43 -16.07 11.23 -11.97
CA MET A 43 -14.95 12.09 -12.37
C MET A 43 -13.89 12.11 -11.29
N ALA A 44 -14.28 12.26 -10.02
CA ALA A 44 -13.33 12.19 -8.90
C ALA A 44 -12.59 10.85 -8.85
N TYR A 45 -13.26 9.73 -9.16
CA TYR A 45 -12.62 8.42 -9.25
C TYR A 45 -11.59 8.34 -10.39
N PHE A 46 -11.93 8.88 -11.57
CA PHE A 46 -11.01 8.89 -12.70
C PHE A 46 -9.75 9.69 -12.39
N GLU A 47 -9.92 10.94 -11.96
CA GLU A 47 -8.85 11.89 -11.68
C GLU A 47 -7.97 11.45 -10.51
N CYS A 48 -8.56 10.97 -9.40
CA CYS A 48 -7.79 10.72 -8.18
C CYS A 48 -7.27 9.28 -8.06
N LEU A 49 -7.87 8.30 -8.75
CA LEU A 49 -7.47 6.89 -8.64
C LEU A 49 -7.08 6.29 -10.00
N HIS A 50 -7.96 6.36 -10.99
CA HIS A 50 -7.75 5.63 -12.25
C HIS A 50 -6.50 6.11 -12.99
N GLU A 51 -6.34 7.43 -13.13
CA GLU A 51 -5.21 8.04 -13.85
C GLU A 51 -3.88 7.89 -13.13
N LEU A 52 -3.89 7.66 -11.82
CA LEU A 52 -2.66 7.45 -11.05
C LEU A 52 -1.85 6.26 -11.59
N LYS A 53 -2.51 5.24 -12.15
CA LYS A 53 -1.82 4.13 -12.82
C LYS A 53 -0.91 4.62 -13.95
N LEU A 54 -1.39 5.53 -14.81
CA LEU A 54 -0.63 6.04 -15.94
C LEU A 54 0.61 6.82 -15.46
N ILE A 55 0.44 7.67 -14.46
CA ILE A 55 1.54 8.45 -13.88
C ILE A 55 2.61 7.53 -13.27
N VAL A 56 2.18 6.50 -12.51
CA VAL A 56 3.10 5.52 -11.92
C VAL A 56 3.79 4.67 -12.98
N ASP A 57 3.08 4.26 -14.04
CA ASP A 57 3.68 3.52 -15.16
C ASP A 57 4.78 4.37 -15.85
N LEU A 58 4.51 5.66 -16.13
CA LEU A 58 5.51 6.58 -16.68
C LEU A 58 6.72 6.77 -15.76
N MET A 59 6.49 6.89 -14.44
CA MET A 59 7.57 6.99 -13.47
C MET A 59 8.42 5.71 -13.40
N ASN A 60 7.79 4.55 -13.57
CA ASN A 60 8.48 3.26 -13.59
C ASN A 60 9.33 3.12 -14.87
N GLU A 61 8.79 3.54 -16.01
CA GLU A 61 9.46 3.43 -17.31
C GLU A 61 10.60 4.45 -17.49
N ALA A 62 10.43 5.68 -16.99
CA ALA A 62 11.32 6.80 -17.32
C ALA A 62 11.70 7.71 -16.14
N GLY A 63 11.37 7.32 -14.90
CA GLY A 63 11.60 8.11 -13.71
C GLY A 63 10.71 9.36 -13.60
N ILE A 64 10.87 10.13 -12.51
CA ILE A 64 10.08 11.35 -12.27
C ILE A 64 10.27 12.38 -13.39
N SER A 65 11.52 12.55 -13.87
CA SER A 65 11.81 13.48 -14.96
C SER A 65 11.16 13.05 -16.28
N GLY A 66 11.12 11.75 -16.56
CA GLY A 66 10.44 11.21 -17.74
C GLY A 66 8.92 11.38 -17.66
N MET A 67 8.32 11.07 -16.51
CA MET A 67 6.91 11.36 -16.26
C MET A 67 6.60 12.85 -16.49
N ARG A 68 7.42 13.75 -15.92
CA ARG A 68 7.26 15.19 -16.14
C ARG A 68 7.34 15.52 -17.62
N PHE A 69 8.34 15.02 -18.33
CA PHE A 69 8.48 15.24 -19.78
C PHE A 69 7.22 14.84 -20.57
N SER A 70 6.54 13.77 -20.15
CA SER A 70 5.35 13.22 -20.80
C SER A 70 4.02 13.94 -20.48
N VAL A 71 3.95 14.76 -19.42
CA VAL A 71 2.74 15.50 -19.06
C VAL A 71 2.78 16.95 -19.60
N SER A 72 1.61 17.62 -19.62
CA SER A 72 1.49 19.00 -20.11
C SER A 72 2.28 20.00 -19.25
N GLU A 73 2.64 21.15 -19.82
CA GLU A 73 3.30 22.24 -19.07
C GLU A 73 2.48 22.71 -17.88
N THR A 74 1.15 22.75 -18.00
CA THR A 74 0.24 23.08 -16.90
C THR A 74 0.33 22.05 -15.76
N ALA A 75 0.39 20.76 -16.09
CA ALA A 75 0.55 19.70 -15.09
C ALA A 75 1.91 19.75 -14.41
N LYS A 76 3.00 20.00 -15.16
CA LYS A 76 4.35 20.21 -14.60
C LYS A 76 4.37 21.37 -13.61
N TRP A 77 3.76 22.50 -13.97
CA TRP A 77 3.65 23.66 -13.10
C TRP A 77 2.89 23.33 -11.82
N GLY A 78 1.75 22.65 -11.94
CA GLY A 78 0.97 22.19 -10.79
C GLY A 78 1.76 21.25 -9.87
N ASP A 79 2.43 20.24 -10.43
CA ASP A 79 3.29 19.30 -9.69
C ASP A 79 4.33 20.05 -8.85
N VAL A 80 5.14 20.92 -9.46
CA VAL A 80 6.26 21.56 -8.75
C VAL A 80 5.84 22.68 -7.79
N THR A 81 4.66 23.28 -7.98
CA THR A 81 4.19 24.39 -7.12
C THR A 81 3.20 23.96 -6.04
N VAL A 82 2.27 23.06 -6.36
CA VAL A 82 1.24 22.57 -5.43
C VAL A 82 1.71 21.32 -4.70
N GLY A 83 2.48 20.44 -5.35
CA GLY A 83 2.99 19.20 -4.75
C GLY A 83 3.67 19.39 -3.39
N PRO A 84 4.61 20.34 -3.23
CA PRO A 84 5.25 20.63 -1.94
C PRO A 84 4.32 21.25 -0.88
N GLN A 85 3.17 21.80 -1.28
CA GLN A 85 2.16 22.31 -0.35
C GLN A 85 1.30 21.17 0.23
N ILE A 86 1.02 20.15 -0.58
CA ILE A 86 0.31 18.94 -0.14
C ILE A 86 1.25 18.01 0.64
N ILE A 87 2.45 17.77 0.10
CA ILE A 87 3.50 16.97 0.72
C ILE A 87 4.56 17.90 1.32
N ASP A 88 4.17 18.57 2.40
CA ASP A 88 5.00 19.54 3.10
C ASP A 88 6.07 18.87 4.01
N THR A 89 6.86 19.71 4.68
CA THR A 89 7.89 19.22 5.61
C THR A 89 7.33 18.42 6.80
N SER A 90 6.05 18.64 7.14
CA SER A 90 5.37 17.90 8.21
C SER A 90 5.14 16.43 7.82
N VAL A 91 4.90 16.13 6.55
CA VAL A 91 4.80 14.75 6.04
C VAL A 91 6.11 14.00 6.27
N LYS A 92 7.24 14.60 5.90
CA LYS A 92 8.57 14.00 6.13
C LYS A 92 8.85 13.76 7.61
N LYS A 93 8.38 14.64 8.51
CA LYS A 93 8.47 14.44 9.96
C LYS A 93 7.66 13.22 10.41
N ARG A 94 6.45 13.02 9.90
CA ARG A 94 5.61 11.84 10.18
C ARG A 94 6.23 10.55 9.65
N MET A 95 6.81 10.57 8.44
CA MET A 95 7.54 9.44 7.88
C MET A 95 8.73 9.03 8.77
N LYS A 96 9.54 9.99 9.24
CA LYS A 96 10.63 9.71 10.18
C LYS A 96 10.14 9.07 11.50
N ALA A 97 8.98 9.51 12.00
CA ALA A 97 8.40 8.93 13.20
C ALA A 97 7.93 7.47 12.96
N ALA A 98 7.30 7.20 11.81
CA ALA A 98 6.93 5.84 11.43
C ALA A 98 8.15 4.92 11.31
N LEU A 99 9.22 5.39 10.66
CA LEU A 99 10.49 4.64 10.58
C LEU A 99 11.05 4.34 11.98
N LYS A 100 11.03 5.31 12.91
CA LYS A 100 11.47 5.08 14.29
C LYS A 100 10.61 4.06 15.03
N ASP A 101 9.30 4.06 14.81
CA ASP A 101 8.38 3.07 15.40
C ASP A 101 8.63 1.65 14.85
N ILE A 102 9.06 1.52 13.59
CA ILE A 102 9.51 0.26 12.98
C ILE A 102 10.83 -0.18 13.61
N GLN A 103 11.86 0.68 13.57
CA GLN A 103 13.21 0.39 14.06
C GLN A 103 13.27 0.06 15.56
N SER A 104 12.34 0.60 16.35
CA SER A 104 12.23 0.31 17.80
C SER A 104 11.40 -0.96 18.11
N GLY A 105 10.89 -1.66 17.10
CA GLY A 105 10.01 -2.82 17.24
C GLY A 105 8.62 -2.49 17.79
N LYS A 106 8.28 -1.21 17.97
CA LYS A 106 6.97 -0.79 18.51
C LYS A 106 5.83 -1.19 17.58
N PHE A 107 6.02 -1.02 16.27
CA PHE A 107 5.06 -1.49 15.27
C PHE A 107 4.84 -3.01 15.38
N ALA A 108 5.93 -3.78 15.42
CA ALA A 108 5.90 -5.25 15.51
C ALA A 108 5.11 -5.74 16.73
N ARG A 109 5.43 -5.21 17.91
CA ARG A 109 4.72 -5.55 19.16
C ARG A 109 3.23 -5.21 19.09
N GLY A 110 2.89 -4.07 18.47
CA GLY A 110 1.51 -3.67 18.22
C GLY A 110 0.77 -4.66 17.31
N TRP A 111 1.40 -5.07 16.22
CA TRP A 111 0.83 -6.03 15.28
C TRP A 111 0.65 -7.43 15.90
N VAL A 112 1.66 -7.94 16.62
CA VAL A 112 1.57 -9.23 17.33
C VAL A 112 0.42 -9.21 18.33
N LYS A 113 0.21 -8.10 19.05
CA LYS A 113 -0.93 -7.95 19.97
C LYS A 113 -2.26 -7.96 19.24
N GLU A 114 -2.36 -7.28 18.09
CA GLU A 114 -3.57 -7.29 17.25
C GLU A 114 -3.88 -8.71 16.76
N TYR A 115 -2.86 -9.46 16.34
CA TYR A 115 -2.97 -10.87 15.97
C TYR A 115 -3.51 -11.71 17.13
N GLN A 116 -2.92 -11.59 18.32
CA GLN A 116 -3.30 -12.35 19.51
C GLN A 116 -4.73 -12.06 20.00
N THR A 117 -5.25 -10.87 19.70
CA THR A 117 -6.63 -10.48 20.04
C THR A 117 -7.64 -10.83 18.95
N GLY A 118 -7.22 -11.52 17.89
CA GLY A 118 -8.10 -11.98 16.81
C GLY A 118 -8.46 -10.90 15.79
N TYR A 119 -7.59 -9.91 15.59
CA TYR A 119 -7.72 -8.87 14.55
C TYR A 119 -8.97 -7.97 14.68
N GLN A 120 -9.45 -7.72 15.90
CA GLN A 120 -10.68 -6.96 16.11
C GLN A 120 -10.61 -5.55 15.53
N ARG A 121 -9.55 -4.79 15.83
CA ARG A 121 -9.37 -3.43 15.33
C ARG A 121 -9.04 -3.45 13.84
N TYR A 122 -8.20 -4.37 13.41
CA TYR A 122 -7.84 -4.54 11.99
C TYR A 122 -9.08 -4.77 11.13
N ASN A 123 -9.93 -5.74 11.49
CA ASN A 123 -11.15 -6.04 10.75
C ASN A 123 -12.14 -4.87 10.78
N ALA A 124 -12.25 -4.15 11.91
CA ALA A 124 -13.09 -2.95 11.98
C ALA A 124 -12.62 -1.84 11.03
N LEU A 125 -11.31 -1.61 10.94
CA LEU A 125 -10.71 -0.63 10.02
C LEU A 125 -10.94 -1.03 8.56
N LEU A 126 -10.73 -2.29 8.20
CA LEU A 126 -11.00 -2.80 6.86
C LEU A 126 -12.47 -2.67 6.48
N ASN A 127 -13.38 -3.12 7.36
CA ASN A 127 -14.82 -3.02 7.13
C ASN A 127 -15.29 -1.57 6.94
N LYS A 128 -14.61 -0.59 7.58
CA LYS A 128 -14.87 0.83 7.36
C LYS A 128 -14.38 1.27 5.98
N ALA A 129 -13.15 0.89 5.61
CA ALA A 129 -12.55 1.23 4.32
C ALA A 129 -13.34 0.66 3.14
N GLU A 130 -13.80 -0.60 3.23
CA GLU A 130 -14.62 -1.26 2.19
C GLU A 130 -15.96 -0.57 1.94
N LYS A 131 -16.48 0.18 2.92
CA LYS A 131 -17.74 0.92 2.80
C LYS A 131 -17.57 2.33 2.21
N HIS A 132 -16.34 2.76 1.94
CA HIS A 132 -16.08 4.06 1.35
C HIS A 132 -16.72 4.16 -0.05
N SER A 133 -17.28 5.33 -0.40
CA SER A 133 -18.05 5.49 -1.65
C SER A 133 -17.22 5.24 -2.91
N ILE A 134 -15.91 5.50 -2.84
CA ILE A 134 -14.95 5.23 -3.93
C ILE A 134 -14.99 3.76 -4.38
N GLU A 135 -15.23 2.81 -3.47
CA GLU A 135 -15.25 1.38 -3.77
C GLU A 135 -16.49 1.02 -4.59
N LYS A 136 -17.65 1.56 -4.22
CA LYS A 136 -18.90 1.35 -4.97
C LYS A 136 -18.81 1.94 -6.38
N VAL A 137 -18.32 3.18 -6.48
CA VAL A 137 -18.14 3.88 -7.76
C VAL A 137 -17.13 3.14 -8.63
N GLY A 138 -15.98 2.80 -8.06
CA GLY A 138 -14.90 2.10 -8.75
C GLY A 138 -15.31 0.70 -9.22
N ALA A 139 -16.03 -0.07 -8.41
CA ALA A 139 -16.53 -1.37 -8.82
C ALA A 139 -17.44 -1.27 -10.06
N ARG A 140 -18.34 -0.27 -10.08
CA ARG A 140 -19.20 -0.02 -11.23
C ARG A 140 -18.37 0.40 -12.46
N LEU A 141 -17.49 1.39 -12.34
CA LEU A 141 -16.69 1.87 -13.46
C LEU A 141 -15.77 0.80 -14.05
N ARG A 142 -15.05 0.05 -13.20
CA ARG A 142 -14.20 -1.06 -13.64
C ARG A 142 -14.99 -2.17 -14.34
N SER A 143 -16.26 -2.38 -13.99
CA SER A 143 -17.13 -3.36 -14.67
C SER A 143 -17.50 -2.95 -16.10
N LEU A 144 -17.43 -1.66 -16.43
CA LEU A 144 -17.71 -1.11 -17.75
C LEU A 144 -16.48 -1.06 -18.66
N MET A 145 -15.29 -1.38 -18.13
CA MET A 145 -14.02 -1.34 -18.85
C MET A 145 -13.64 -2.75 -19.33
N PRO A 146 -13.95 -3.15 -20.57
CA PRO A 146 -13.75 -4.53 -21.04
C PRO A 146 -12.29 -4.99 -21.06
N TRP A 147 -11.33 -4.05 -21.09
CA TRP A 147 -9.90 -4.34 -21.03
C TRP A 147 -9.39 -4.60 -19.60
N MET A 148 -10.18 -4.33 -18.57
CA MET A 148 -9.80 -4.57 -17.17
C MET A 148 -10.07 -6.03 -16.80
N LYS A 149 -9.03 -6.75 -16.38
CA LYS A 149 -9.17 -8.13 -15.90
C LYS A 149 -10.05 -8.15 -14.65
N LYS A 150 -11.06 -9.02 -14.64
CA LYS A 150 -11.92 -9.24 -13.46
C LYS A 150 -11.11 -9.98 -12.39
N HIS A 151 -10.66 -9.26 -11.37
CA HIS A 151 -10.11 -9.87 -10.16
C HIS A 151 -11.16 -9.84 -9.06
N SER A 152 -11.49 -11.00 -8.48
CA SER A 152 -12.39 -11.07 -7.33
C SER A 152 -11.63 -10.63 -6.07
N VAL A 153 -12.07 -9.54 -5.45
CA VAL A 153 -11.53 -9.07 -4.15
C VAL A 153 -11.61 -10.19 -3.09
N LYS A 154 -12.64 -11.04 -3.18
CA LYS A 154 -12.72 -12.33 -2.50
C LYS A 154 -11.72 -13.34 -3.11
N GLY A 155 -10.42 -13.18 -2.84
CA GLY A 155 -9.44 -14.22 -3.18
C GLY A 155 -8.08 -13.76 -3.70
N VAL A 156 -7.81 -12.47 -3.87
CA VAL A 156 -6.43 -12.00 -4.16
C VAL A 156 -5.61 -12.12 -2.88
N ARG A 157 -5.05 -13.31 -2.69
CA ARG A 157 -4.13 -13.66 -1.61
C ARG A 157 -2.76 -13.10 -1.98
N GLY A 158 -2.26 -12.13 -1.21
CA GLY A 158 -0.89 -11.62 -1.20
C GLY A 158 -0.16 -11.69 -2.53
N MET A 159 -0.20 -10.62 -3.33
CA MET A 159 0.75 -10.47 -4.42
C MET A 159 2.13 -10.33 -3.78
N ARG A 160 2.87 -11.44 -3.71
CA ARG A 160 4.22 -11.47 -3.15
C ARG A 160 5.12 -10.70 -4.11
N TRP A 161 5.36 -9.43 -3.82
CA TRP A 161 6.37 -8.60 -4.49
C TRP A 161 7.72 -9.28 -4.32
N ARG A 162 8.09 -10.12 -5.29
CA ARG A 162 9.41 -10.76 -5.34
C ARG A 162 10.21 -10.02 -6.38
N LEU A 163 11.08 -9.12 -5.92
CA LEU A 163 12.13 -8.57 -6.76
C LEU A 163 12.99 -9.74 -7.30
N PRO A 164 13.18 -9.86 -8.63
CA PRO A 164 13.90 -10.99 -9.25
C PRO A 164 15.37 -11.14 -8.80
N ILE A 165 15.95 -10.12 -8.17
CA ILE A 165 17.38 -10.03 -7.85
C ILE A 165 17.78 -10.93 -6.65
N LEU A 166 16.82 -11.54 -5.96
CA LEU A 166 17.04 -12.25 -4.68
C LEU A 166 16.87 -13.78 -4.75
N GLN A 167 16.92 -14.40 -5.93
CA GLN A 167 16.79 -15.86 -6.07
C GLN A 167 18.02 -16.67 -5.63
N ASN A 168 19.21 -16.05 -5.50
CA ASN A 168 20.47 -16.79 -5.38
C ASN A 168 20.98 -17.06 -3.96
N SER A 169 20.25 -16.71 -2.89
CA SER A 169 20.66 -16.97 -1.50
C SER A 169 19.66 -17.86 -0.75
N ILE A 170 19.50 -19.11 -1.21
CA ILE A 170 18.69 -20.12 -0.50
C ILE A 170 19.61 -21.00 0.37
N SER A 171 19.42 -20.91 1.68
CA SER A 171 19.77 -21.95 2.66
C SER A 171 18.48 -22.72 3.06
N PRO A 172 18.57 -23.97 3.56
CA PRO A 172 17.57 -25.03 3.38
C PRO A 172 16.28 -24.86 4.21
N PRO A 173 15.20 -25.61 3.91
CA PRO A 173 13.88 -25.37 4.48
C PRO A 173 13.79 -25.80 5.95
N LEU A 174 13.22 -24.95 6.80
CA LEU A 174 12.75 -25.36 8.12
C LEU A 174 11.38 -26.06 8.00
N PRO A 175 11.11 -27.09 8.83
CA PRO A 175 9.91 -27.91 8.73
C PRO A 175 8.66 -27.13 9.17
N VAL A 176 7.63 -27.26 8.34
CA VAL A 176 6.29 -26.71 8.55
C VAL A 176 5.53 -27.56 9.56
N ALA A 177 4.93 -26.96 10.58
CA ALA A 177 3.75 -27.52 11.23
C ALA A 177 2.87 -26.41 11.82
N CYS A 178 2.06 -25.78 10.96
CA CYS A 178 0.83 -25.12 11.40
C CYS A 178 -0.31 -26.16 11.33
N PRO A 179 -1.09 -26.38 12.40
CA PRO A 179 -2.13 -27.41 12.42
C PRO A 179 -3.21 -27.17 11.33
N PRO A 180 -3.78 -28.24 10.74
CA PRO A 180 -4.78 -28.15 9.67
C PRO A 180 -6.05 -27.35 10.00
N SER A 181 -6.34 -27.08 11.28
CA SER A 181 -7.57 -26.44 11.76
C SER A 181 -7.62 -24.92 11.55
N GLN A 182 -6.51 -24.25 11.20
CA GLN A 182 -6.49 -22.79 11.00
C GLN A 182 -6.53 -22.35 9.52
N ARG A 183 -6.74 -23.27 8.57
CA ARG A 183 -6.82 -22.96 7.13
C ARG A 183 -8.06 -22.14 6.68
N LYS A 184 -8.96 -21.76 7.59
CA LYS A 184 -10.26 -21.14 7.25
C LYS A 184 -10.44 -19.67 7.59
N LEU A 185 -9.44 -18.95 8.11
CA LEU A 185 -9.56 -17.50 8.31
C LEU A 185 -8.53 -16.78 7.44
N GLY A 186 -9.02 -16.20 6.35
CA GLY A 186 -8.24 -15.48 5.35
C GLY A 186 -7.73 -14.15 5.89
N VAL A 187 -6.61 -14.19 6.60
CA VAL A 187 -5.86 -13.00 7.04
C VAL A 187 -4.45 -13.06 6.44
N GLY A 188 -3.92 -11.89 6.07
CA GLY A 188 -2.74 -11.68 5.22
C GLY A 188 -1.56 -12.63 5.48
N VAL A 189 -1.01 -13.15 4.38
CA VAL A 189 0.19 -14.00 4.41
C VAL A 189 1.40 -13.07 4.50
N TRP A 190 1.91 -12.89 5.72
CA TRP A 190 3.24 -12.32 5.97
C TRP A 190 4.28 -13.16 5.24
N SER A 191 5.33 -12.52 4.72
CA SER A 191 6.47 -13.24 4.20
C SER A 191 7.12 -14.05 5.35
N ASN A 192 7.74 -15.19 5.02
CA ASN A 192 8.45 -16.00 6.03
C ASN A 192 9.53 -15.21 6.78
N HIS A 193 10.00 -14.08 6.22
CA HIS A 193 11.01 -13.21 6.81
C HIS A 193 10.43 -12.38 7.95
N GLU A 194 9.28 -11.75 7.74
CA GLU A 194 8.63 -10.89 8.74
C GLU A 194 8.18 -11.68 9.98
N ILE A 195 7.72 -12.92 9.79
CA ILE A 195 7.33 -13.83 10.88
C ILE A 195 8.53 -14.14 11.78
N ARG A 196 9.71 -14.35 11.21
CA ARG A 196 10.93 -14.69 11.97
C ARG A 196 11.43 -13.51 12.81
N TRP A 197 11.39 -12.29 12.27
CA TRP A 197 11.80 -11.10 13.02
C TRP A 197 10.92 -10.83 14.25
N MET A 198 9.61 -11.09 14.15
CA MET A 198 8.68 -10.99 15.29
C MET A 198 9.00 -11.97 16.42
N HIS A 199 9.53 -13.15 16.10
CA HIS A 199 9.96 -14.15 17.08
C HIS A 199 11.30 -13.78 17.74
N GLU A 200 12.24 -13.19 16.99
CA GLU A 200 13.58 -12.84 17.48
C GLU A 200 13.61 -11.50 18.25
N SER A 201 12.61 -10.65 18.07
CA SER A 201 12.51 -9.33 18.74
C SER A 201 11.61 -9.33 19.99
N GLY A 202 11.23 -10.52 20.48
CA GLY A 202 10.44 -10.75 21.68
C GLY A 202 11.25 -10.69 22.96
#